data_AF-A0A9X8M264-F1
#
_entry.id   AF-A0A9X8M264-F1
#
_cell.length_a   1.000
_cell.length_b   1.000
_cell.length_c   1.000
_cell.angle_alpha   90.00
_cell.angle_beta   90.00
_cell.angle_gamma   90.00
#
_symmetry.space_group_name_H-M   'P 1'
#
loop_
_entity.id
_entity.type
_entity.pdbx_description
1 polymer ?
#
loop_
_entity_poly.entity_id
_entity_poly.type
_entity_poly.pdbx_seq_one_letter_code
_entity_poly.pdbx_strand_id
1 'polypeptide(L)'
;MRRSNEQKIFVEKFNDRTGHTVGFLEDDYRSNVFLKMVKEEGLAEEPEGGLRCSACFYMRLDRSAEVAQEKGFDYFGSAITLSKNKNSQLINELGIGVQKNYDLCYLPSDFKKSNGYQRSIEMCNEYNVFRQCYCGCSFAAEKQGIDLRSVNKDAIHYLKENNLSLKK
;
A
#
# COMPACT_ATOMS: atom_id res chain seq x y z
N MET A 1 4.38 -7.18 8.46
CA MET A 1 4.08 -7.21 9.91
C MET A 1 4.07 -5.83 10.57
N ARG A 2 5.19 -5.08 10.67
CA ARG A 2 5.20 -3.76 11.33
C ARG A 2 4.15 -2.79 10.76
N ARG A 3 4.18 -2.56 9.44
CA ARG A 3 3.25 -1.62 8.77
C ARG A 3 1.77 -1.92 9.00
N SER A 4 1.38 -3.20 9.04
CA SER A 4 0.00 -3.60 9.32
C SER A 4 -0.42 -3.21 10.74
N ASN A 5 0.43 -3.48 11.75
CA ASN A 5 0.15 -3.06 13.12
C ASN A 5 0.11 -1.53 13.25
N GLU A 6 1.04 -0.81 12.59
CA GLU A 6 1.05 0.65 12.56
C GLU A 6 -0.25 1.23 11.96
N GLN A 7 -0.78 0.60 10.90
CA GLN A 7 -2.06 0.99 10.32
C GLN A 7 -3.24 0.73 11.26
N LYS A 8 -3.26 -0.40 11.98
CA LYS A 8 -4.29 -0.69 13.00
C LYS A 8 -4.29 0.36 14.10
N ILE A 9 -3.11 0.62 14.67
CA ILE A 9 -2.91 1.63 15.72
C ILE A 9 -3.34 3.01 15.24
N PHE A 10 -2.99 3.37 14.00
CA PHE A 10 -3.43 4.64 13.41
C PHE A 10 -4.96 4.72 13.29
N VAL A 11 -5.60 3.67 12.74
CA VAL A 11 -7.06 3.63 12.55
C VAL A 11 -7.79 3.74 13.89
N GLU A 12 -7.34 3.01 14.91
CA GLU A 12 -7.89 3.09 16.27
C GLU A 12 -7.80 4.53 16.82
N LYS A 13 -6.60 5.11 16.85
CA LYS A 13 -6.38 6.48 17.32
C LYS A 13 -7.16 7.53 16.53
N PHE A 14 -7.25 7.35 15.21
CA PHE A 14 -7.99 8.25 14.33
C PHE A 14 -9.49 8.21 14.66
N ASN A 15 -10.07 7.01 14.81
CA ASN A 15 -11.47 6.85 15.18
C ASN A 15 -11.75 7.45 16.57
N ASP A 16 -10.93 7.13 17.58
CA ASP A 16 -11.08 7.65 18.94
C ASP A 16 -11.08 9.17 18.99
N ARG A 17 -10.19 9.80 18.20
CA ARG A 17 -10.02 11.26 18.21
C ARG A 17 -11.09 12.00 17.43
N THR A 18 -11.62 11.39 16.38
CA THR A 18 -12.49 12.09 15.41
C THR A 18 -13.95 11.64 15.45
N GLY A 19 -14.26 10.54 16.15
CA GLY A 19 -15.58 9.93 16.17
C GLY A 19 -15.97 9.21 14.87
N HIS A 20 -15.03 9.03 13.92
CA HIS A 20 -15.27 8.27 12.70
C HIS A 20 -15.24 6.76 12.96
N THR A 21 -15.75 5.99 11.99
CA THR A 21 -15.75 4.52 12.02
C THR A 21 -15.02 3.98 10.81
N VAL A 22 -13.69 4.12 10.80
CA VAL A 22 -12.83 3.53 9.78
C VAL A 22 -12.52 2.08 10.16
N GLY A 23 -12.83 1.14 9.27
CA GLY A 23 -12.45 -0.26 9.42
C GLY A 23 -11.03 -0.56 8.92
N PHE A 24 -10.43 -1.65 9.40
CA PHE A 24 -9.16 -2.15 8.91
C PHE A 24 -9.27 -3.63 8.51
N LEU A 25 -8.92 -3.93 7.25
CA LEU A 25 -8.84 -5.28 6.71
C LEU A 25 -7.44 -5.49 6.11
N GLU A 26 -6.76 -6.54 6.55
CA GLU A 26 -5.42 -6.90 6.08
C GLU A 26 -5.50 -8.08 5.12
N ASP A 27 -4.84 -7.96 3.96
CA ASP A 27 -4.64 -9.06 3.02
C ASP A 27 -3.33 -9.81 3.34
N ASP A 28 -3.25 -11.07 2.91
CA ASP A 28 -2.09 -11.92 3.15
C ASP A 28 -0.83 -11.41 2.42
N TYR A 29 0.32 -11.55 3.07
CA TYR A 29 1.60 -11.13 2.50
C TYR A 29 2.12 -12.14 1.46
N ARG A 30 1.63 -12.04 0.23
CA ARG A 30 1.91 -12.95 -0.89
C ARG A 30 3.04 -12.45 -1.80
N SER A 31 4.25 -12.32 -1.26
CA SER A 31 5.41 -11.85 -2.04
C SER A 31 5.79 -12.78 -3.19
N ASN A 32 5.58 -14.09 -3.02
CA ASN A 32 5.80 -15.10 -4.05
C ASN A 32 4.91 -14.90 -5.29
N VAL A 33 3.65 -14.48 -5.11
CA VAL A 33 2.73 -14.19 -6.24
C VAL A 33 3.28 -13.04 -7.08
N PHE A 34 3.73 -11.97 -6.43
CA PHE A 34 4.37 -10.84 -7.11
C PHE A 34 5.64 -11.27 -7.87
N LEU A 35 6.55 -12.01 -7.22
CA LEU A 35 7.80 -12.45 -7.85
C LEU A 35 7.56 -13.40 -9.02
N LYS A 36 6.55 -14.28 -8.91
CA LYS A 36 6.12 -15.17 -9.99
C LYS A 36 5.62 -14.37 -11.18
N MET A 37 4.70 -13.43 -10.98
CA MET A 37 4.20 -12.54 -12.04
C MET A 37 5.35 -11.80 -12.73
N VAL A 38 6.28 -11.19 -11.96
CA VAL A 38 7.41 -10.46 -12.52
C VAL A 38 8.28 -11.35 -13.40
N LYS A 39 8.49 -12.62 -13.00
CA LYS A 39 9.26 -13.58 -13.79
C LYS A 39 8.51 -13.99 -15.06
N GLU A 40 7.23 -14.33 -14.95
CA GLU A 40 6.41 -14.82 -16.06
C GLU A 40 6.19 -13.76 -17.14
N GLU A 41 6.07 -12.49 -16.73
CA GLU A 41 5.92 -11.35 -17.65
C GLU A 41 7.26 -10.75 -18.11
N GLY A 42 8.41 -11.29 -17.66
CA GLY A 42 9.73 -10.80 -18.06
C GLY A 42 10.09 -9.40 -17.54
N LEU A 43 9.54 -8.99 -16.39
CA LEU A 43 9.62 -7.61 -15.86
C LEU A 43 10.75 -7.39 -14.84
N ALA A 44 11.66 -8.36 -14.69
CA ALA A 44 12.74 -8.30 -13.68
C ALA A 44 13.68 -7.10 -13.90
N GLU A 45 14.03 -6.82 -15.16
CA GLU A 45 14.98 -5.78 -15.52
C GLU A 45 14.38 -4.38 -15.61
N GLU A 46 13.05 -4.26 -15.58
CA GLU A 46 12.35 -2.97 -15.69
C GLU A 46 12.84 -1.95 -14.64
N PRO A 47 12.88 -0.65 -14.96
CA PRO A 47 13.19 0.37 -13.97
C PRO A 47 12.06 0.53 -12.93
N GLU A 48 12.36 1.15 -11.79
CA GLU A 48 11.29 1.63 -10.92
C GLU A 48 10.48 2.70 -11.68
N GLY A 49 9.15 2.61 -11.63
CA GLY A 49 8.25 3.44 -12.42
C GLY A 49 7.96 2.88 -13.82
N GLY A 50 8.67 1.83 -14.27
CA GLY A 50 8.41 1.12 -15.53
C GLY A 50 7.28 0.10 -15.43
N LEU A 51 7.25 -0.85 -16.39
CA LEU A 51 6.14 -1.80 -16.54
C LEU A 51 5.95 -2.70 -15.32
N ARG A 52 7.03 -3.04 -14.60
CA ARG A 52 6.94 -3.77 -13.32
C ARG A 52 6.07 -3.04 -12.29
N CYS A 53 6.15 -1.71 -12.24
CA CYS A 53 5.32 -0.93 -11.33
C CYS A 53 3.85 -0.93 -11.79
N SER A 54 3.59 -0.82 -13.08
CA SER A 54 2.23 -0.92 -13.64
C SER A 54 1.58 -2.26 -13.29
N ALA A 55 2.28 -3.38 -13.51
CA ALA A 55 1.79 -4.71 -13.16
C ALA A 55 1.57 -4.87 -11.65
N CYS A 56 2.46 -4.32 -10.82
CA CYS A 56 2.29 -4.29 -9.36
C CYS A 56 1.04 -3.51 -8.92
N PHE A 57 0.77 -2.35 -9.53
CA PHE A 57 -0.44 -1.57 -9.23
C PHE A 57 -1.70 -2.30 -9.65
N TYR A 58 -1.72 -2.86 -10.86
CA TYR A 58 -2.84 -3.64 -11.37
C TYR A 58 -3.17 -4.80 -10.42
N MET A 59 -2.18 -5.64 -10.10
CA MET A 59 -2.34 -6.78 -9.18
C MET A 59 -2.93 -6.37 -7.81
N ARG A 60 -2.56 -5.20 -7.29
CA ARG A 60 -3.06 -4.68 -6.00
C ARG A 60 -4.46 -4.08 -6.08
N LEU A 61 -4.74 -3.37 -7.16
CA LEU A 61 -6.06 -2.79 -7.44
C LEU A 61 -7.08 -3.90 -7.67
N ASP A 62 -6.71 -4.91 -8.45
CA ASP A 62 -7.54 -6.09 -8.72
C ASP A 62 -7.93 -6.82 -7.44
N ARG A 63 -6.95 -7.12 -6.57
CA ARG A 63 -7.24 -7.72 -5.27
C ARG A 63 -8.10 -6.83 -4.36
N SER A 64 -7.92 -5.51 -4.44
CA SER A 64 -8.75 -4.57 -3.66
C SER A 64 -10.19 -4.54 -4.15
N ALA A 65 -10.41 -4.62 -5.47
CA ALA A 65 -11.74 -4.70 -6.08
C ALA A 65 -12.42 -6.03 -5.75
N GLU A 66 -11.71 -7.15 -5.86
CA GLU A 66 -12.23 -8.48 -5.48
C GLU A 66 -12.77 -8.47 -4.05
N VAL A 67 -11.96 -8.04 -3.08
CA VAL A 67 -12.36 -7.97 -1.68
C VAL A 67 -13.48 -6.96 -1.46
N ALA A 68 -13.48 -5.84 -2.17
CA ALA A 68 -14.55 -4.84 -2.04
C ALA A 68 -15.91 -5.39 -2.50
N GLN A 69 -15.93 -6.20 -3.55
CA GLN A 69 -17.14 -6.83 -4.07
C GLN A 69 -17.62 -7.91 -3.10
N GLU A 70 -16.70 -8.76 -2.59
CA GLU A 70 -17.02 -9.78 -1.59
C GLU A 70 -17.63 -9.19 -0.30
N LYS A 71 -17.26 -7.95 0.05
CA LYS A 71 -17.77 -7.24 1.23
C LYS A 71 -18.96 -6.33 0.93
N GLY A 72 -19.37 -6.20 -0.32
CA GLY A 72 -20.50 -5.37 -0.74
C GLY A 72 -20.26 -3.86 -0.56
N PHE A 73 -19.03 -3.39 -0.76
CA PHE A 73 -18.75 -1.94 -0.80
C PHE A 73 -19.15 -1.35 -2.16
N ASP A 74 -19.45 -0.05 -2.21
CA ASP A 74 -19.83 0.63 -3.45
C ASP A 74 -18.62 1.03 -4.31
N TYR A 75 -17.51 1.36 -3.66
CA TYR A 75 -16.29 1.88 -4.30
C TYR A 75 -15.02 1.20 -3.80
N PHE A 76 -14.02 1.15 -4.67
CA PHE A 76 -12.62 0.88 -4.30
C PHE A 76 -11.71 1.98 -4.83
N GLY A 77 -10.53 2.14 -4.23
CA GLY A 77 -9.58 3.19 -4.60
C GLY A 77 -8.19 2.89 -4.08
N SER A 78 -7.25 3.83 -4.26
CA SER A 78 -5.86 3.62 -3.88
C SER A 78 -5.22 4.85 -3.25
N ALA A 79 -4.67 4.68 -2.04
CA ALA A 79 -3.85 5.68 -1.38
C ALA A 79 -2.46 5.85 -2.04
N ILE A 80 -2.08 5.02 -3.02
CA ILE A 80 -0.79 5.12 -3.71
C ILE A 80 -0.67 6.47 -4.44
N THR A 81 -1.79 7.08 -4.84
CA THR A 81 -1.86 8.39 -5.51
C THR A 81 -1.39 9.56 -4.64
N LEU A 82 -1.21 9.34 -3.33
CA LEU A 82 -0.65 10.31 -2.39
C LEU A 82 0.86 10.54 -2.59
N SER A 83 1.59 9.55 -3.10
CA SER A 83 3.05 9.64 -3.25
C SER A 83 3.44 10.59 -4.38
N LYS A 84 4.37 11.52 -4.09
CA LYS A 84 4.96 12.43 -5.10
C LYS A 84 5.59 11.70 -6.28
N ASN A 85 6.13 10.50 -6.04
CA ASN A 85 6.91 9.74 -7.01
C ASN A 85 6.06 8.73 -7.79
N LYS A 86 4.72 8.76 -7.63
CA LYS A 86 3.82 7.81 -8.29
C LYS A 86 2.92 8.55 -9.27
N ASN A 87 2.80 7.98 -10.47
CA ASN A 87 1.96 8.51 -11.53
C ASN A 87 0.49 8.21 -11.20
N SER A 88 -0.25 9.21 -10.71
CA SER A 88 -1.66 9.07 -10.35
C SER A 88 -2.56 8.81 -11.56
N GLN A 89 -2.23 9.37 -12.73
CA GLN A 89 -3.00 9.14 -13.96
C GLN A 89 -2.95 7.66 -14.35
N LEU A 90 -1.75 7.09 -14.41
CA LEU A 90 -1.57 5.65 -14.67
C LEU A 90 -2.30 4.79 -13.64
N ILE A 91 -2.21 5.09 -12.35
CA ILE A 91 -2.90 4.33 -11.30
C ILE A 91 -4.43 4.40 -11.50
N ASN A 92 -4.96 5.58 -11.85
CA ASN A 92 -6.38 5.75 -12.08
C ASN A 92 -6.85 5.05 -13.36
N GLU A 93 -6.06 5.08 -14.43
CA GLU A 93 -6.34 4.33 -15.66
C GLU A 93 -6.40 2.83 -15.39
N LEU A 94 -5.43 2.29 -14.63
CA LEU A 94 -5.44 0.89 -14.21
C LEU A 94 -6.64 0.56 -13.34
N GLY A 95 -7.02 1.43 -12.40
CA GLY A 95 -8.20 1.25 -11.54
C GLY A 95 -9.51 1.21 -12.32
N ILE A 96 -9.69 2.11 -13.28
CA ILE A 96 -10.82 2.11 -14.22
C ILE A 96 -10.82 0.85 -15.07
N GLY A 97 -9.64 0.37 -15.48
CA GLY A 97 -9.48 -0.91 -16.18
C GLY A 97 -9.95 -2.10 -15.34
N VAL A 98 -9.49 -2.18 -14.09
CA VAL A 98 -9.86 -3.22 -13.11
C VAL A 98 -11.36 -3.22 -12.85
N GLN A 99 -11.97 -2.05 -12.67
CA GLN A 99 -13.41 -1.91 -12.42
C GLN A 99 -14.25 -2.68 -13.45
N LYS A 100 -13.83 -2.78 -14.71
CA LYS A 100 -14.61 -3.46 -15.77
C LYS A 100 -14.85 -4.95 -15.50
N ASN A 101 -14.09 -5.55 -14.58
CA ASN A 101 -14.20 -6.96 -14.20
C ASN A 101 -15.12 -7.20 -12.99
N TYR A 102 -15.61 -6.13 -12.34
CA TYR A 102 -16.35 -6.18 -11.08
C TYR A 102 -17.60 -5.29 -11.13
N ASP A 103 -18.62 -5.61 -10.33
CA ASP A 103 -19.79 -4.75 -10.13
C ASP A 103 -19.49 -3.71 -9.03
N LEU A 104 -18.53 -2.84 -9.31
CA LEU A 104 -17.99 -1.82 -8.39
C LEU A 104 -17.59 -0.55 -9.12
N CYS A 105 -17.57 0.57 -8.42
CA CYS A 105 -16.99 1.81 -8.94
C CYS A 105 -15.54 1.99 -8.46
N TYR A 106 -14.62 2.33 -9.36
CA TYR A 106 -13.32 2.85 -8.97
C TYR A 106 -13.45 4.32 -8.60
N LEU A 107 -12.82 4.75 -7.52
CA LEU A 107 -12.74 6.14 -7.07
C LEU A 107 -11.43 6.78 -7.58
N PRO A 108 -11.46 7.57 -8.68
CA PRO A 108 -10.26 8.22 -9.18
C PRO A 108 -9.81 9.27 -8.17
N SER A 109 -8.53 9.23 -7.81
CA SER A 109 -7.98 10.14 -6.81
C SER A 109 -6.62 10.68 -7.22
N ASP A 110 -6.31 11.88 -6.74
CA ASP A 110 -4.97 12.42 -6.78
C ASP A 110 -4.65 13.10 -5.45
N PHE A 111 -4.43 12.27 -4.42
CA PHE A 111 -4.31 12.73 -3.04
C PHE A 111 -3.10 13.64 -2.77
N LYS A 112 -2.18 13.83 -3.73
CA LYS A 112 -1.11 14.83 -3.62
C LYS A 112 -1.58 16.27 -3.91
N LYS A 113 -2.70 16.46 -4.63
CA LYS A 113 -3.25 17.79 -4.94
C LYS A 113 -3.81 18.47 -3.70
N SER A 114 -4.06 19.77 -3.78
CA SER A 114 -4.66 20.58 -2.70
C SER A 114 -3.93 20.42 -1.35
N ASN A 115 -2.59 20.43 -1.37
CA ASN A 115 -1.73 20.22 -0.21
C ASN A 115 -1.88 18.86 0.50
N GLY A 116 -2.52 17.87 -0.14
CA GLY A 116 -2.75 16.56 0.50
C GLY A 116 -1.46 15.82 0.86
N TYR A 117 -0.37 15.97 0.08
CA TYR A 117 0.93 15.43 0.49
C TYR A 117 1.44 16.07 1.79
N GLN A 118 1.37 17.40 1.90
CA GLN A 118 1.82 18.12 3.09
C GLN A 118 0.97 17.72 4.31
N ARG A 119 -0.35 17.63 4.13
CA ARG A 119 -1.27 17.15 5.16
C ARG A 119 -0.91 15.74 5.63
N SER A 120 -0.47 14.86 4.74
CA SER A 120 0.01 13.52 5.13
C SER A 120 1.25 13.55 6.02
N ILE A 121 2.15 14.52 5.82
CA ILE A 121 3.33 14.69 6.69
C ILE A 121 2.89 15.13 8.09
N GLU A 122 2.01 16.12 8.15
CA GLU A 122 1.44 16.61 9.42
C GLU A 122 0.76 15.49 10.18
N MET A 123 -0.08 14.70 9.51
CA MET A 123 -0.75 13.55 10.13
C MET A 123 0.25 12.48 10.57
N CYS A 124 1.30 12.21 9.80
CA CYS A 124 2.35 11.29 10.26
C CYS A 124 3.01 11.76 11.54
N ASN A 125 3.29 13.06 11.69
CA ASN A 125 3.88 13.61 12.91
C ASN A 125 2.88 13.58 14.07
N GLU A 126 1.62 13.96 13.80
CA GLU A 126 0.54 14.02 14.78
C GLU A 126 0.19 12.66 15.39
N TYR A 127 0.20 11.60 14.58
CA TYR A 127 -0.12 10.24 15.01
C TYR A 127 1.12 9.36 15.22
N ASN A 128 2.32 9.90 15.05
CA ASN A 128 3.60 9.18 15.08
C ASN A 128 3.61 7.93 14.16
N VAL A 129 3.15 8.10 12.92
CA VAL A 129 3.01 7.00 11.96
C VAL A 129 4.38 6.61 11.40
N PHE A 130 4.73 5.33 11.48
CA PHE A 130 5.93 4.81 10.83
C PHE A 130 5.92 5.03 9.31
N ARG A 131 6.99 5.68 8.81
CA ARG A 131 7.19 5.95 7.38
C ARG A 131 8.30 5.06 6.83
N GLN A 132 7.93 4.15 5.95
CA GLN A 132 8.89 3.33 5.22
C GLN A 132 9.62 4.18 4.16
N CYS A 133 10.93 4.01 4.03
CA CYS A 133 11.79 4.76 3.11
C CYS A 133 11.78 4.26 1.65
N TYR A 134 11.07 3.17 1.36
CA TYR A 134 10.97 2.59 0.01
C TYR A 134 9.56 2.06 -0.26
N CYS A 135 9.24 1.76 -1.52
CA CYS A 135 7.88 1.40 -1.92
C CYS A 135 7.39 0.01 -1.47
N GLY A 136 8.26 -0.84 -0.92
CA GLY A 136 7.94 -2.22 -0.51
C GLY A 136 8.28 -3.28 -1.56
N CYS A 137 8.78 -2.87 -2.73
CA CYS A 137 9.25 -3.77 -3.77
C CYS A 137 10.71 -4.17 -3.49
N SER A 138 11.04 -5.48 -3.57
CA SER A 138 12.40 -5.98 -3.37
C SER A 138 13.39 -5.42 -4.40
N PHE A 139 12.97 -5.29 -5.67
CA PHE A 139 13.77 -4.69 -6.73
C PHE A 139 14.11 -3.22 -6.46
N ALA A 140 13.17 -2.46 -5.88
CA ALA A 140 13.41 -1.08 -5.50
C ALA A 140 14.36 -1.00 -4.29
N ALA A 141 14.17 -1.88 -3.30
CA ALA A 141 15.06 -1.97 -2.14
C ALA A 141 16.50 -2.27 -2.55
N GLU A 142 16.70 -3.25 -3.44
CA GLU A 142 18.01 -3.61 -3.99
C GLU A 142 18.67 -2.45 -4.72
N LYS A 143 17.96 -1.81 -5.68
CA LYS A 143 18.48 -0.65 -6.41
C LYS A 143 18.80 0.55 -5.51
N GLN A 144 18.11 0.69 -4.38
CA GLN A 144 18.32 1.76 -3.40
C GLN A 144 19.33 1.39 -2.30
N GLY A 145 19.94 0.20 -2.34
CA GLY A 145 20.91 -0.26 -1.34
C GLY A 145 20.31 -0.55 0.04
N ILE A 146 19.02 -0.88 0.10
CA ILE A 146 18.31 -1.14 1.35
C ILE A 146 18.52 -2.58 1.78
N ASP A 147 19.14 -2.77 2.95
CA ASP A 147 19.26 -4.09 3.55
C ASP A 147 17.93 -4.55 4.15
N LEU A 148 17.21 -5.39 3.39
CA LEU A 148 15.95 -5.99 3.84
C LEU A 148 16.12 -6.87 5.08
N ARG A 149 17.32 -7.40 5.36
CA ARG A 149 17.56 -8.19 6.59
C ARG A 149 17.54 -7.28 7.80
N SER A 150 18.23 -6.14 7.75
CA SER A 150 18.14 -5.11 8.81
C SER A 150 16.70 -4.64 8.98
N VAL A 151 16.01 -4.28 7.90
CA VAL A 151 14.61 -3.81 7.95
C VAL A 151 13.71 -4.84 8.66
N ASN A 152 13.88 -6.13 8.36
CA ASN A 152 13.12 -7.19 9.02
C ASN A 152 13.48 -7.36 10.49
N LYS A 153 14.78 -7.29 10.83
CA LYS A 153 15.25 -7.35 12.22
C LYS A 153 14.66 -6.20 13.05
N ASP A 154 14.70 -4.98 12.53
CA ASP A 154 14.17 -3.79 13.19
C ASP A 154 12.65 -3.88 13.35
N ALA A 155 11.95 -4.41 12.34
CA ALA A 155 10.52 -4.65 12.43
C ALA A 155 10.18 -5.68 13.52
N ILE A 156 10.95 -6.77 13.65
CA ILE A 156 10.74 -7.78 14.70
C ILE A 156 11.02 -7.18 16.08
N HIS A 157 12.09 -6.40 16.22
CA HIS A 157 12.44 -5.73 17.47
C HIS A 157 11.31 -4.81 17.93
N TYR A 158 10.85 -3.91 17.04
CA TYR A 158 9.73 -3.01 17.30
C TYR A 158 8.48 -3.76 17.75
N LEU A 159 8.12 -4.86 17.08
CA LEU A 159 6.93 -5.63 17.43
C LEU A 159 7.05 -6.27 18.82
N LYS A 160 8.24 -6.79 19.17
CA LYS A 160 8.49 -7.36 20.50
C LYS A 160 8.42 -6.30 21.59
N GLU A 161 9.07 -5.16 21.40
CA GLU A 161 9.07 -4.07 22.39
C GLU A 161 7.67 -3.53 22.68
N ASN A 162 6.79 -3.55 21.68
CA ASN A 162 5.43 -3.03 21.80
C ASN A 162 4.38 -4.13 22.06
N ASN A 163 4.80 -5.37 22.34
CA ASN A 163 3.91 -6.52 22.54
C ASN A 163 2.90 -6.73 21.40
N LEU A 164 3.32 -6.45 20.16
CA LEU A 164 2.51 -6.58 18.96
C LEU A 164 2.70 -7.94 18.28
N SER A 165 1.69 -8.38 17.52
CA SER A 165 1.68 -9.69 16.88
C SER A 165 2.81 -9.86 15.87
N LEU A 166 3.62 -10.91 16.10
CA LEU A 166 4.55 -11.49 15.13
C LEU A 166 3.77 -12.54 14.32
N LYS A 167 3.10 -12.12 13.23
CA LYS A 167 2.48 -13.07 12.31
C LYS A 167 3.58 -13.93 11.65
N LYS A 168 3.43 -15.26 11.68
CA LYS A 168 4.34 -16.18 10.98
C LYS A 168 4.16 -16.09 9.47
#